data_AF-A0A8H5GN46-F1
#
_entry.id   AF-A0A8H5GN46-F1
#
_cell.length_a   1.000
_cell.length_b   1.000
_cell.length_c   1.000
_cell.angle_alpha   90.00
_cell.angle_beta   90.00
_cell.angle_gamma   90.00
#
_symmetry.space_group_name_H-M   'P 1'
#
loop_
_entity.id
_entity.type
_entity.pdbx_description
1 polymer ?
#
loop_
_entity_poly.entity_id
_entity_poly.type
_entity_poly.pdbx_seq_one_letter_code
_entity_poly.pdbx_strand_id
1 'polypeptide(L)'
;MSVCIKLEEQKLLGATFFCARQIPECRDHSLIIPTIAYQLACHLQVFAAALVEILREEPEVLSKPPSIQLNFLLMKPWRKISSANMQTAVVVIDALDECEDISSVLSALIPAINRQSMPGLKFFFTSRPQGHIQKHLKINRPLPLGSQVEGMFLHDVEEQLVKADITKFIKEEFEEFSIPEQDMYINKLAEKCGKLFIYAATMVRYIKNYPEYVEDRLGEILKPTSAPEENQTGDLDYLYSTVIEVAIARDPRELSSKEFEERLKILHTIVIVGRPVSCSVISSLLGLKIRNVEGTVTHLQSVLYIGDNDKLIYTFHASFVDYILTQSRAGSVYVCKPLEHHTMLSKRCFNTLTQLKFNICGLPSSFWADKDVPGIQEKLQNIDDTLRYGCNYWGYHLAQSNMDAELDSQVTTFLKKRLMFWIEAMNLIGDLENCSEIILSLEKV
;
A
#
# COMPACT_ATOMS: atom_id res chain seq x y z
N MET A 1 -18.09 6.80 9.77
CA MET A 1 -17.63 8.15 9.38
C MET A 1 -16.18 8.32 9.79
N SER A 2 -15.29 8.77 8.90
CA SER A 2 -13.84 8.87 9.18
C SER A 2 -13.46 10.14 9.94
N VAL A 3 -12.29 10.15 10.59
CA VAL A 3 -11.75 11.33 11.30
C VAL A 3 -11.56 12.52 10.34
N CYS A 4 -11.06 12.28 9.12
CA CYS A 4 -10.84 13.33 8.14
C CYS A 4 -12.15 14.01 7.70
N ILE A 5 -13.22 13.24 7.45
CA ILE A 5 -14.55 13.80 7.10
C ILE A 5 -15.04 14.72 8.22
N LYS A 6 -14.93 14.28 9.48
CA LYS A 6 -15.34 15.09 10.63
C LYS A 6 -14.54 16.39 10.76
N LEU A 7 -13.22 16.34 10.50
CA LEU A 7 -12.36 17.53 10.52
C LEU A 7 -12.68 18.48 9.36
N GLU A 8 -13.02 17.94 8.19
CA GLU A 8 -13.42 18.71 7.01
C GLU A 8 -14.76 19.43 7.24
N GLU A 9 -15.77 18.73 7.76
CA GLU A 9 -17.07 19.31 8.14
C GLU A 9 -16.92 20.45 9.16
N GLN A 10 -15.96 20.31 10.07
CA GLN A 10 -15.62 21.33 11.08
C GLN A 10 -14.72 22.45 10.54
N LYS A 11 -14.30 22.39 9.27
CA LYS A 11 -13.34 23.33 8.64
C LYS A 11 -12.02 23.43 9.40
N LEU A 12 -11.55 22.30 9.92
CA LEU A 12 -10.29 22.14 10.65
C LEU A 12 -9.26 21.34 9.84
N LEU A 13 -9.68 20.55 8.85
CA LEU A 13 -8.74 19.76 8.04
C LEU A 13 -7.87 20.68 7.18
N GLY A 14 -6.56 20.64 7.41
CA GLY A 14 -5.58 21.41 6.63
C GLY A 14 -4.94 20.59 5.52
N ALA A 15 -4.52 19.36 5.85
CA ALA A 15 -3.92 18.44 4.89
C ALA A 15 -4.03 16.98 5.37
N THR A 16 -3.92 16.04 4.43
CA THR A 16 -3.84 14.61 4.69
C THR A 16 -2.68 13.98 3.92
N PHE A 17 -2.07 12.95 4.50
CA PHE A 17 -1.22 12.01 3.78
C PHE A 17 -1.51 10.61 4.31
N PHE A 18 -1.91 9.70 3.43
CA PHE A 18 -2.22 8.32 3.79
C PHE A 18 -1.05 7.45 3.34
N CYS A 19 -0.26 6.97 4.31
CA CYS A 19 0.81 6.06 3.99
C CYS A 19 0.22 4.70 3.61
N ALA A 20 0.66 4.15 2.47
CA ALA A 20 0.16 2.86 1.99
C ALA A 20 1.27 2.14 1.23
N ARG A 21 1.79 1.07 1.80
CA ARG A 21 2.97 0.37 1.23
C ARG A 21 2.73 -0.28 -0.14
N GLN A 22 1.48 -0.47 -0.53
CA GLN A 22 1.12 -1.00 -1.85
C GLN A 22 1.23 0.09 -2.93
N ILE A 23 1.03 1.36 -2.57
CA ILE A 23 0.96 2.47 -3.53
C ILE A 23 2.30 3.23 -3.48
N PRO A 24 3.10 3.24 -4.56
CA PRO A 24 4.43 3.87 -4.56
C PRO A 24 4.44 5.31 -4.04
N GLU A 25 3.51 6.12 -4.50
CA GLU A 25 3.38 7.54 -4.15
C GLU A 25 3.00 7.73 -2.67
N CYS A 26 2.34 6.74 -2.07
CA CYS A 26 1.93 6.75 -0.67
C CYS A 26 2.95 6.12 0.27
N ARG A 27 3.98 5.43 -0.24
CA ARG A 27 5.07 4.91 0.60
C ARG A 27 6.35 5.71 0.50
N ASP A 28 6.46 6.61 -0.47
CA ASP A 28 7.57 7.54 -0.60
C ASP A 28 7.47 8.68 0.43
N HIS A 29 8.37 8.65 1.41
CA HIS A 29 8.47 9.69 2.44
C HIS A 29 8.79 11.08 1.88
N SER A 30 9.45 11.16 0.71
CA SER A 30 9.86 12.41 0.08
C SER A 30 8.65 13.26 -0.36
N LEU A 31 7.49 12.62 -0.54
CA LEU A 31 6.24 13.27 -0.96
C LEU A 31 5.40 13.80 0.20
N ILE A 32 5.69 13.42 1.45
CA ILE A 32 4.87 13.82 2.62
C ILE A 32 4.83 15.34 2.77
N ILE A 33 5.99 15.98 2.87
CA ILE A 33 6.07 17.43 3.12
C ILE A 33 5.56 18.25 1.92
N PRO A 34 5.97 17.96 0.66
CA PRO A 34 5.42 18.63 -0.51
C PRO A 34 3.90 18.53 -0.60
N THR A 35 3.34 17.36 -0.33
CA THR A 35 1.88 17.12 -0.39
C THR A 35 1.14 17.94 0.66
N ILE A 36 1.65 17.97 1.91
CA ILE A 36 1.08 18.80 2.98
C ILE A 36 1.13 20.29 2.59
N ALA A 37 2.26 20.76 2.06
CA ALA A 37 2.41 22.16 1.65
C ALA A 37 1.44 22.52 0.50
N TYR A 38 1.31 21.65 -0.49
CA TYR A 38 0.38 21.83 -1.60
C TYR A 38 -1.08 21.90 -1.12
N GLN A 39 -1.49 20.99 -0.25
CA GLN A 39 -2.86 20.98 0.29
C GLN A 39 -3.13 22.22 1.14
N LEU A 40 -2.19 22.64 2.00
CA LEU A 40 -2.34 23.88 2.75
C LEU A 40 -2.46 25.11 1.84
N ALA A 41 -1.69 25.16 0.74
CA ALA A 41 -1.78 26.23 -0.25
C ALA A 41 -3.14 26.25 -0.97
N CYS A 42 -3.75 25.09 -1.24
CA CYS A 42 -5.08 25.00 -1.83
C CYS A 42 -6.17 25.63 -0.93
N HIS A 43 -6.01 25.52 0.40
CA HIS A 43 -7.01 25.99 1.36
C HIS A 43 -6.71 27.41 1.91
N LEU A 44 -5.44 27.80 1.97
CA LEU A 44 -4.98 29.05 2.58
C LEU A 44 -4.27 29.92 1.54
N GLN A 45 -5.00 30.83 0.90
CA GLN A 45 -4.44 31.71 -0.14
C GLN A 45 -3.20 32.51 0.31
N VAL A 46 -3.17 32.95 1.57
CA VAL A 46 -2.02 33.69 2.13
C VAL A 46 -0.80 32.77 2.28
N PHE A 47 -1.00 31.50 2.65
CA PHE A 47 0.07 30.50 2.66
C PHE A 47 0.56 30.22 1.24
N ALA A 48 -0.36 30.10 0.27
CA ALA A 48 -0.03 29.87 -1.13
C ALA A 48 0.86 30.98 -1.70
N ALA A 49 0.51 32.25 -1.45
CA ALA A 49 1.31 33.39 -1.89
C ALA A 49 2.73 33.35 -1.29
N ALA A 50 2.84 33.09 0.01
CA ALA A 50 4.13 32.97 0.70
C ALA A 50 4.98 31.80 0.18
N LEU A 51 4.34 30.66 -0.15
CA LEU A 51 5.00 29.48 -0.71
C LEU A 51 5.51 29.74 -2.13
N VAL A 52 4.70 30.39 -2.99
CA VAL A 52 5.09 30.72 -4.37
C VAL A 52 6.32 31.62 -4.41
N GLU A 53 6.43 32.60 -3.50
CA GLU A 53 7.64 33.42 -3.39
C GLU A 53 8.88 32.57 -3.09
N ILE A 54 8.77 31.63 -2.16
CA ILE A 54 9.88 30.75 -1.78
C ILE A 54 10.27 29.81 -2.93
N LEU A 55 9.29 29.25 -3.64
CA LEU A 55 9.55 28.37 -4.79
C LEU A 55 10.22 29.09 -5.96
N ARG A 56 10.01 30.40 -6.12
CA ARG A 56 10.74 31.20 -7.11
C ARG A 56 12.22 31.38 -6.76
N GLU A 57 12.53 31.45 -5.48
CA GLU A 57 13.92 31.58 -4.98
C GLU A 57 14.63 30.21 -4.94
N GLU A 58 13.89 29.13 -4.67
CA GLU A 58 14.43 27.78 -4.43
C GLU A 58 13.72 26.73 -5.31
N PRO A 59 13.94 26.75 -6.63
CA PRO A 59 13.21 25.88 -7.56
C PRO A 59 13.50 24.38 -7.38
N GLU A 60 14.66 24.03 -6.81
CA GLU A 60 15.07 22.64 -6.59
C GLU A 60 14.68 22.09 -5.22
N VAL A 61 13.90 22.82 -4.41
CA VAL A 61 13.62 22.41 -3.02
C VAL A 61 12.98 21.01 -2.91
N LEU A 62 12.23 20.58 -3.93
CA LEU A 62 11.56 19.28 -3.96
C LEU A 62 12.54 18.10 -4.00
N SER A 63 13.73 18.27 -4.61
CA SER A 63 14.76 17.21 -4.65
C SER A 63 15.66 17.19 -3.42
N LYS A 64 15.47 18.12 -2.47
CA LYS A 64 16.28 18.20 -1.25
C LYS A 64 15.73 17.25 -0.17
N PRO A 65 16.54 16.90 0.84
CA PRO A 65 16.09 16.05 1.94
C PRO A 65 14.90 16.63 2.73
N PRO A 66 14.10 15.80 3.42
CA PRO A 66 12.92 16.21 4.17
C PRO A 66 13.14 17.37 5.14
N SER A 67 14.32 17.48 5.76
CA SER A 67 14.64 18.58 6.67
C SER A 67 14.67 19.96 5.98
N ILE A 68 15.18 20.01 4.74
CA ILE A 68 15.22 21.22 3.93
C ILE A 68 13.82 21.51 3.38
N GLN A 69 13.14 20.49 2.85
CA GLN A 69 11.75 20.61 2.41
C GLN A 69 10.86 21.17 3.54
N LEU A 70 10.94 20.64 4.76
CA LEU A 70 10.13 21.10 5.90
C LEU A 70 10.34 22.60 6.18
N ASN A 71 11.59 23.03 6.17
CA ASN A 71 11.93 24.42 6.44
C ASN A 71 11.38 25.36 5.38
N PHE A 72 11.59 25.05 4.09
CA PHE A 72 11.24 25.94 2.99
C PHE A 72 9.77 25.82 2.54
N LEU A 73 9.20 24.62 2.56
CA LEU A 73 7.84 24.37 2.07
C LEU A 73 6.76 24.54 3.14
N LEU A 74 7.08 24.39 4.43
CA LEU A 74 6.10 24.51 5.52
C LEU A 74 6.46 25.63 6.50
N MET A 75 7.63 25.58 7.15
CA MET A 75 7.93 26.50 8.26
C MET A 75 8.07 27.97 7.82
N LYS A 76 8.85 28.25 6.77
CA LYS A 76 9.06 29.61 6.26
C LYS A 76 7.74 30.25 5.78
N PRO A 77 6.92 29.60 4.93
CA PRO A 77 5.63 30.17 4.53
C PRO A 77 4.70 30.35 5.73
N TRP A 78 4.64 29.37 6.65
CA TRP A 78 3.78 29.46 7.83
C TRP A 78 4.13 30.62 8.75
N ARG A 79 5.42 30.92 8.94
CA ARG A 79 5.88 32.07 9.74
C ARG A 79 5.50 33.41 9.12
N LYS A 80 5.49 33.53 7.79
CA LYS A 80 5.07 34.76 7.09
C LYS A 80 3.60 35.10 7.36
N ILE A 81 2.77 34.10 7.66
CA ILE A 81 1.31 34.24 7.78
C ILE A 81 0.80 34.11 9.22
N SER A 82 1.67 33.70 10.16
CA SER A 82 1.35 33.55 11.58
C SER A 82 1.11 34.92 12.24
N SER A 83 -0.08 35.47 12.02
CA SER A 83 -0.65 36.58 12.80
C SER A 83 -1.56 36.02 13.90
N ALA A 84 -1.84 36.80 14.95
CA ALA A 84 -2.52 36.35 16.17
C ALA A 84 -3.95 35.77 15.99
N ASN A 85 -4.50 35.77 14.78
CA ASN A 85 -5.88 35.34 14.48
C ASN A 85 -5.96 34.16 13.50
N MET A 86 -4.94 33.31 13.43
CA MET A 86 -4.98 32.15 12.54
C MET A 86 -5.91 31.03 13.05
N GLN A 87 -6.81 30.59 12.16
CA GLN A 87 -7.67 29.44 12.39
C GLN A 87 -6.82 28.18 12.57
N THR A 88 -7.19 27.35 13.56
CA THR A 88 -6.52 26.06 13.80
C THR A 88 -6.71 25.15 12.60
N ALA A 89 -5.61 24.59 12.09
CA ALA A 89 -5.62 23.58 11.03
C ALA A 89 -5.00 22.27 11.53
N VAL A 90 -5.50 21.13 11.06
CA VAL A 90 -5.05 19.80 11.44
C VAL A 90 -4.48 19.08 10.23
N VAL A 91 -3.25 18.61 10.34
CA VAL A 91 -2.60 17.71 9.38
C VAL A 91 -2.75 16.29 9.89
N VAL A 92 -3.31 15.40 9.07
CA VAL A 92 -3.44 13.97 9.37
C VAL A 92 -2.40 13.20 8.56
N ILE A 93 -1.53 12.43 9.22
CA ILE A 93 -0.65 11.46 8.55
C ILE A 93 -0.98 10.08 9.09
N ASP A 94 -1.58 9.27 8.24
CA ASP A 94 -2.10 7.95 8.59
C ASP A 94 -1.08 6.86 8.26
N ALA A 95 -1.01 5.82 9.09
CA ALA A 95 -0.22 4.59 8.93
C ALA A 95 1.27 4.83 8.67
N LEU A 96 1.94 5.66 9.50
CA LEU A 96 3.37 6.00 9.34
C LEU A 96 4.28 4.79 9.11
N ASP A 97 3.93 3.63 9.66
CA ASP A 97 4.67 2.37 9.53
C ASP A 97 4.59 1.70 8.16
N GLU A 98 3.72 2.19 7.27
CA GLU A 98 3.61 1.76 5.88
C GLU A 98 4.44 2.62 4.91
N CYS A 99 5.17 3.62 5.41
CA CYS A 99 6.03 4.49 4.60
C CYS A 99 7.51 4.13 4.75
N GLU A 100 8.21 4.09 3.62
CA GLU A 100 9.64 3.79 3.55
C GLU A 100 10.47 4.96 4.07
N ASP A 101 11.44 4.70 4.95
CA ASP A 101 12.30 5.71 5.59
C ASP A 101 11.54 6.89 6.26
N ILE A 102 10.37 6.61 6.83
CA ILE A 102 9.58 7.63 7.57
C ILE A 102 10.37 8.33 8.69
N SER A 103 11.43 7.69 9.20
CA SER A 103 12.34 8.27 10.19
C SER A 103 12.99 9.57 9.72
N SER A 104 13.33 9.69 8.42
CA SER A 104 13.94 10.91 7.88
C SER A 104 13.01 12.12 8.00
N VAL A 105 11.72 11.94 7.70
CA VAL A 105 10.67 12.96 7.88
C VAL A 105 10.43 13.26 9.35
N LEU A 106 10.24 12.23 10.19
CA LEU A 106 9.96 12.41 11.62
C LEU A 106 11.12 13.08 12.37
N SER A 107 12.37 12.81 11.96
CA SER A 107 13.57 13.44 12.53
C SER A 107 13.60 14.96 12.35
N ALA A 108 12.93 15.48 11.32
CA ALA A 108 12.80 16.91 11.07
C ALA A 108 11.48 17.47 11.64
N LEU A 109 10.37 16.79 11.38
CA LEU A 109 9.02 17.26 11.68
C LEU A 109 8.75 17.34 13.19
N ILE A 110 9.09 16.29 13.95
CA ILE A 110 8.79 16.24 15.38
C ILE A 110 9.55 17.34 16.16
N PRO A 111 10.85 17.59 15.92
CA PRO A 111 11.51 18.74 16.53
C PRO A 111 10.89 20.10 16.16
N ALA A 112 10.39 20.28 14.94
CA ALA A 112 9.74 21.51 14.52
C ALA A 112 8.41 21.75 15.27
N ILE A 113 7.61 20.68 15.45
CA ILE A 113 6.38 20.69 16.25
C ILE A 113 6.71 21.02 17.70
N ASN A 114 7.69 20.34 18.30
CA ASN A 114 8.07 20.56 19.70
C ASN A 114 8.59 21.97 19.98
N ARG A 115 9.25 22.60 18.99
CA ARG A 115 9.71 23.99 19.07
C ARG A 115 8.62 25.01 18.70
N GLN A 116 7.38 24.58 18.52
CA GLN A 116 6.23 25.42 18.15
C GLN A 116 6.52 26.28 16.90
N SER A 117 7.24 25.72 15.92
CA SER A 117 7.66 26.47 14.73
C SER A 117 6.52 26.82 13.76
N MET A 118 5.34 26.22 13.97
CA MET A 118 4.13 26.40 13.16
C MET A 118 2.91 26.57 14.10
N PRO A 119 2.77 27.73 14.76
CA PRO A 119 1.69 27.95 15.73
C PRO A 119 0.31 27.80 15.06
N GLY A 120 -0.63 27.17 15.76
CA GLY A 120 -1.98 26.89 15.25
C GLY A 120 -2.11 25.68 14.33
N LEU A 121 -1.00 25.13 13.82
CA LEU A 121 -0.99 23.90 13.04
C LEU A 121 -0.84 22.68 13.96
N LYS A 122 -1.84 21.80 13.95
CA LYS A 122 -1.87 20.56 14.74
C LYS A 122 -1.58 19.37 13.85
N PHE A 123 -1.03 18.31 14.45
CA PHE A 123 -0.71 17.06 13.75
C PHE A 123 -1.36 15.88 14.44
N PHE A 124 -1.98 15.01 13.65
CA PHE A 124 -2.54 13.73 14.09
C PHE A 124 -1.83 12.62 13.32
N PHE A 125 -1.24 11.69 14.06
CA PHE A 125 -0.47 10.58 13.51
C PHE A 125 -1.10 9.24 13.91
N THR A 126 -1.12 8.28 13.00
CA THR A 126 -1.39 6.88 13.33
C THR A 126 -0.21 6.01 12.90
N SER A 127 0.06 4.93 13.64
CA SER A 127 1.16 4.01 13.35
C SER A 127 1.01 2.75 14.18
N ARG A 128 1.46 1.61 13.65
CA ARG A 128 1.79 0.44 14.46
C ARG A 128 2.97 0.74 15.41
N PRO A 129 3.10 0.03 16.54
CA PRO A 129 4.14 0.28 17.55
C PRO A 129 5.54 -0.20 17.10
N GLN A 130 6.09 0.39 16.03
CA GLN A 130 7.44 0.07 15.56
C GLN A 130 8.49 0.92 16.28
N GLY A 131 9.56 0.29 16.77
CA GLY A 131 10.57 0.96 17.61
C GLY A 131 11.22 2.18 16.96
N HIS A 132 11.44 2.13 15.64
CA HIS A 132 12.02 3.24 14.89
C HIS A 132 11.08 4.44 14.73
N ILE A 133 9.76 4.28 14.85
CA ILE A 133 8.78 5.38 14.83
C ILE A 133 8.57 5.87 16.26
N GLN A 134 8.37 4.94 17.20
CA GLN A 134 8.14 5.27 18.61
C GLN A 134 9.26 6.13 19.19
N LYS A 135 10.53 5.90 18.83
CA LYS A 135 11.65 6.72 19.31
C LYS A 135 11.47 8.21 19.00
N HIS A 136 10.80 8.56 17.89
CA HIS A 136 10.51 9.94 17.51
C HIS A 136 9.25 10.47 18.19
N LEU A 137 8.20 9.64 18.31
CA LEU A 137 6.92 10.02 18.90
C LEU A 137 6.89 10.00 20.44
N LYS A 138 8.01 9.60 21.08
CA LYS A 138 8.14 9.63 22.54
C LYS A 138 7.91 11.05 23.09
N ILE A 139 6.93 11.14 23.98
CA ILE A 139 6.58 12.38 24.67
C ILE A 139 7.59 12.63 25.79
N ASN A 140 8.57 13.49 25.53
CA ASN A 140 9.50 13.95 26.58
C ASN A 140 8.80 15.02 27.44
N ARG A 141 8.63 14.72 28.73
CA ARG A 141 8.07 15.67 29.72
C ARG A 141 9.21 16.32 30.51
N PRO A 142 9.07 17.58 30.96
CA PRO A 142 7.89 18.46 30.81
C PRO A 142 7.73 19.02 29.39
N LEU A 143 6.48 19.23 28.97
CA LEU A 143 6.17 19.87 27.69
C LEU A 143 6.41 21.39 27.78
N PRO A 144 6.78 22.06 26.67
CA PRO A 144 6.81 23.52 26.60
C PRO A 144 5.45 24.14 26.97
N LEU A 145 5.47 25.38 27.48
CA LEU A 145 4.26 26.09 27.86
C LEU A 145 3.32 26.24 26.64
N GLY A 146 2.05 25.88 26.80
CA GLY A 146 1.05 25.92 25.72
C GLY A 146 1.07 24.72 24.76
N SER A 147 1.95 23.73 24.96
CA SER A 147 1.95 22.49 24.19
C SER A 147 1.08 21.41 24.86
N GLN A 148 0.27 20.71 24.06
CA GLN A 148 -0.48 19.52 24.45
C GLN A 148 -0.14 18.39 23.49
N VAL A 149 0.27 17.24 24.02
CA VAL A 149 0.50 16.02 23.25
C VAL A 149 -0.25 14.89 23.94
N GLU A 150 -1.10 14.22 23.19
CA GLU A 150 -1.87 13.07 23.64
C GLU A 150 -1.48 11.86 22.79
N GLY A 151 -1.16 10.76 23.47
CA GLY A 151 -0.93 9.46 22.85
C GLY A 151 -2.03 8.51 23.29
N MET A 152 -2.60 7.78 22.34
CA MET A 152 -3.57 6.73 22.60
C MET A 152 -3.03 5.42 22.04
N PHE A 153 -2.91 4.41 22.90
CA PHE A 153 -2.55 3.06 22.49
C PHE A 153 -3.82 2.23 22.36
N LEU A 154 -4.16 1.84 21.13
CA LEU A 154 -5.43 1.16 20.88
C LEU A 154 -5.54 -0.22 21.56
N HIS A 155 -4.42 -0.87 21.87
CA HIS A 155 -4.42 -2.15 22.61
C HIS A 155 -4.71 -1.99 24.11
N ASP A 156 -4.51 -0.78 24.65
CA ASP A 156 -4.79 -0.43 26.06
C ASP A 156 -6.26 -0.05 26.28
N VAL A 157 -7.05 0.08 25.21
CA VAL A 157 -8.49 0.30 25.30
C VAL A 157 -9.14 -0.89 26.00
N GLU A 158 -10.12 -0.59 26.85
CA GLU A 158 -10.88 -1.59 27.59
C GLU A 158 -11.46 -2.63 26.62
N GLU A 159 -11.16 -3.90 26.88
CA GLU A 159 -11.56 -5.00 26.02
C GLU A 159 -13.06 -5.06 25.78
N GLN A 160 -13.83 -4.74 26.83
CA GLN A 160 -15.29 -4.71 26.78
C GLN A 160 -15.82 -3.68 25.77
N LEU A 161 -15.16 -2.52 25.63
CA LEU A 161 -15.56 -1.49 24.67
C LEU A 161 -15.29 -1.96 23.24
N VAL A 162 -14.08 -2.47 22.97
CA VAL A 162 -13.72 -2.97 21.64
C VAL A 162 -14.63 -4.12 21.22
N LYS A 163 -14.94 -5.02 22.15
CA LYS A 163 -15.83 -6.14 21.92
C LYS A 163 -17.27 -5.69 21.66
N ALA A 164 -17.78 -4.69 22.37
CA ALA A 164 -19.09 -4.13 22.09
C ALA A 164 -19.18 -3.54 20.67
N ASP A 165 -18.14 -2.83 20.23
CA ASP A 165 -18.06 -2.31 18.86
C ASP A 165 -17.97 -3.42 17.81
N ILE A 166 -17.18 -4.47 18.06
CA ILE A 166 -17.09 -5.66 17.19
C ILE A 166 -18.44 -6.38 17.12
N THR A 167 -19.10 -6.63 18.25
CA THR A 167 -20.43 -7.27 18.30
C THR A 167 -21.44 -6.46 17.50
N LYS A 168 -21.43 -5.13 17.67
CA LYS A 168 -22.30 -4.24 16.92
C LYS A 168 -22.03 -4.31 15.42
N PHE A 169 -20.75 -4.24 15.01
CA PHE A 169 -20.36 -4.38 13.61
C PHE A 169 -20.81 -5.70 13.00
N ILE A 170 -20.53 -6.83 13.67
CA ILE A 170 -20.94 -8.16 13.19
C ILE A 170 -22.47 -8.23 13.06
N LYS A 171 -23.20 -7.67 14.03
CA LYS A 171 -24.67 -7.64 14.01
C LYS A 171 -25.22 -6.85 12.82
N GLU A 172 -24.71 -5.65 12.59
CA GLU A 172 -25.10 -4.81 11.44
C GLU A 172 -24.80 -5.53 10.11
N GLU A 173 -23.62 -6.14 9.99
CA GLU A 173 -23.22 -6.86 8.78
C GLU A 173 -24.03 -8.13 8.49
N PHE A 174 -24.57 -8.76 9.55
CA PHE A 174 -25.41 -9.95 9.43
C PHE A 174 -26.92 -9.67 9.44
N GLU A 175 -27.37 -8.41 9.53
CA GLU A 175 -28.79 -8.07 9.61
C GLU A 175 -29.62 -8.64 8.44
N GLU A 176 -29.00 -8.74 7.26
CA GLU A 176 -29.64 -9.27 6.04
C GLU A 176 -29.70 -10.80 5.97
N PHE A 177 -29.04 -11.53 6.89
CA PHE A 177 -28.96 -12.99 6.89
C PHE A 177 -29.90 -13.60 7.94
N SER A 178 -30.77 -14.51 7.51
CA SER A 178 -31.62 -15.29 8.41
C SER A 178 -30.86 -16.51 8.93
N ILE A 179 -30.02 -16.32 9.96
CA ILE A 179 -29.26 -17.41 10.60
C ILE A 179 -30.01 -17.86 11.86
N PRO A 180 -30.28 -19.17 12.06
CA PRO A 180 -30.82 -19.67 13.32
C PRO A 180 -29.90 -19.33 14.50
N GLU A 181 -30.47 -18.92 15.64
CA GLU A 181 -29.70 -18.57 16.85
C GLU A 181 -28.64 -17.47 16.62
N GLN A 182 -28.93 -16.53 15.71
CA GLN A 182 -28.02 -15.47 15.26
C GLN A 182 -27.27 -14.76 16.40
N ASP A 183 -27.96 -14.38 17.47
CA ASP A 183 -27.33 -13.71 18.63
C ASP A 183 -26.29 -14.59 19.32
N MET A 184 -26.48 -15.92 19.38
CA MET A 184 -25.48 -16.84 19.93
C MET A 184 -24.23 -16.86 19.05
N TYR A 185 -24.39 -16.96 17.73
CA TYR A 185 -23.27 -16.95 16.78
C TYR A 185 -22.52 -15.62 16.83
N ILE A 186 -23.22 -14.48 16.79
CA ILE A 186 -22.61 -13.15 16.88
C ILE A 186 -21.73 -13.05 18.11
N ASN A 187 -22.22 -13.48 19.28
CA ASN A 187 -21.45 -13.44 20.51
C ASN A 187 -20.19 -14.33 20.43
N LYS A 188 -20.32 -15.58 19.98
CA LYS A 188 -19.16 -16.48 19.81
C LYS A 188 -18.12 -15.95 18.84
N LEU A 189 -18.56 -15.33 17.74
CA LEU A 189 -17.66 -14.72 16.77
C LEU A 189 -16.95 -13.50 17.37
N ALA A 190 -17.67 -12.65 18.10
CA ALA A 190 -17.08 -11.51 18.79
C ALA A 190 -16.05 -11.93 19.86
N GLU A 191 -16.31 -13.01 20.61
CA GLU A 191 -15.31 -13.62 21.49
C GLU A 191 -14.04 -14.00 20.71
N LYS A 192 -14.21 -14.69 19.58
CA LYS A 192 -13.08 -15.17 18.77
C LYS A 192 -12.28 -14.03 18.12
N CYS A 193 -12.89 -12.88 17.85
CA CYS A 193 -12.20 -11.70 17.35
C CYS A 193 -11.28 -11.05 18.39
N GLY A 194 -11.52 -11.30 19.69
CA GLY A 194 -10.84 -10.60 20.78
C GLY A 194 -10.90 -9.08 20.61
N LYS A 195 -9.73 -8.43 20.51
CA LYS A 195 -9.61 -6.98 20.26
C LYS A 195 -9.34 -6.61 18.79
N LEU A 196 -9.37 -7.58 17.87
CA LEU A 196 -8.91 -7.37 16.49
C LEU A 196 -10.09 -7.11 15.53
N PHE A 197 -10.36 -5.84 15.25
CA PHE A 197 -11.38 -5.47 14.27
C PHE A 197 -11.08 -6.02 12.86
N ILE A 198 -9.79 -6.15 12.51
CA ILE A 198 -9.38 -6.77 11.23
C ILE A 198 -9.78 -8.25 11.15
N TYR A 199 -9.79 -8.97 12.28
CA TYR A 199 -10.30 -10.33 12.35
C TYR A 199 -11.78 -10.32 12.00
N ALA A 200 -12.57 -9.49 12.71
CA ALA A 200 -14.02 -9.37 12.51
C ALA A 200 -14.35 -9.04 11.05
N ALA A 201 -13.69 -8.03 10.46
CA ALA A 201 -13.92 -7.62 9.08
C ALA A 201 -13.56 -8.73 8.07
N THR A 202 -12.43 -9.41 8.25
CA THR A 202 -12.00 -10.51 7.36
C THR A 202 -12.95 -11.70 7.46
N MET A 203 -13.36 -12.05 8.68
CA MET A 203 -14.28 -13.14 8.99
C MET A 203 -15.68 -12.88 8.42
N VAL A 204 -16.22 -11.68 8.62
CA VAL A 204 -17.51 -11.27 8.04
C VAL A 204 -17.47 -11.39 6.53
N ARG A 205 -16.43 -10.86 5.86
CA ARG A 205 -16.30 -11.00 4.40
C ARG A 205 -16.18 -12.46 3.96
N TYR A 206 -15.41 -13.26 4.69
CA TYR A 206 -15.30 -14.69 4.43
C TYR A 206 -16.68 -15.35 4.46
N ILE A 207 -17.53 -15.06 5.45
CA ILE A 207 -18.87 -15.64 5.54
C ILE A 207 -19.80 -15.08 4.45
N LYS A 208 -19.85 -13.75 4.28
CA LYS A 208 -20.81 -13.06 3.39
C LYS A 208 -20.56 -13.30 1.91
N ASN A 209 -19.32 -13.54 1.48
CA ASN A 209 -19.02 -13.74 0.06
C ASN A 209 -19.64 -15.02 -0.52
N TYR A 210 -20.15 -15.92 0.33
CA TYR A 210 -20.77 -17.18 -0.07
C TYR A 210 -22.03 -17.46 0.79
N PRO A 211 -23.12 -16.71 0.56
CA PRO A 211 -24.35 -16.79 1.35
C PRO A 211 -24.93 -18.21 1.47
N GLU A 212 -24.75 -19.02 0.43
CA GLU A 212 -25.22 -20.40 0.37
C GLU A 212 -24.44 -21.38 1.26
N TYR A 213 -23.26 -20.99 1.75
CA TYR A 213 -22.39 -21.78 2.63
C TYR A 213 -22.16 -21.14 4.00
N VAL A 214 -23.06 -20.23 4.43
CA VAL A 214 -22.91 -19.48 5.68
C VAL A 214 -22.76 -20.40 6.89
N GLU A 215 -23.59 -21.43 7.01
CA GLU A 215 -23.52 -22.38 8.13
C GLU A 215 -22.20 -23.17 8.15
N ASP A 216 -21.74 -23.65 6.99
CA ASP A 216 -20.47 -24.37 6.87
C ASP A 216 -19.28 -23.47 7.26
N ARG A 217 -19.26 -22.23 6.77
CA ARG A 217 -18.20 -21.26 7.06
C ARG A 217 -18.19 -20.80 8.51
N LEU A 218 -19.36 -20.64 9.12
CA LEU A 218 -19.50 -20.41 10.56
C LEU A 218 -18.90 -21.60 11.33
N GLY A 219 -19.25 -22.82 10.92
CA GLY A 219 -18.72 -24.05 11.53
C GLY A 219 -17.20 -24.13 11.45
N GLU A 220 -16.60 -23.80 10.29
CA GLU A 220 -15.15 -23.78 10.10
C GLU A 220 -14.45 -22.76 10.99
N ILE A 221 -14.93 -21.51 11.01
CA ILE A 221 -14.36 -20.45 11.84
C ILE A 221 -14.47 -20.79 13.32
N LEU A 222 -15.57 -21.41 13.75
CA LEU A 222 -15.82 -21.72 15.16
C LEU A 222 -15.12 -23.00 15.66
N LYS A 223 -14.39 -23.72 14.80
CA LYS A 223 -13.57 -24.86 15.25
C LYS A 223 -12.56 -24.41 16.32
N PRO A 224 -12.33 -25.22 17.38
CA PRO A 224 -11.31 -24.93 18.39
C PRO A 224 -9.93 -24.86 17.72
N THR A 225 -9.19 -23.80 17.96
CA THR A 225 -7.80 -23.67 17.51
C THR A 225 -6.90 -24.53 18.40
N SER A 226 -6.01 -25.32 17.81
CA SER A 226 -5.05 -26.16 18.55
C SER A 226 -3.91 -25.38 19.21
N ALA A 227 -3.91 -24.05 19.08
CA ALA A 227 -2.85 -23.17 19.55
C ALA A 227 -3.12 -22.73 21.00
N PRO A 228 -2.09 -22.60 21.85
CA PRO A 228 -2.25 -22.13 23.22
C PRO A 228 -2.88 -20.73 23.24
N GLU A 229 -3.84 -20.54 24.16
CA GLU A 229 -4.86 -19.48 24.27
C GLU A 229 -4.35 -18.03 24.44
N GLU A 230 -3.06 -17.74 24.27
CA GLU A 230 -2.48 -16.45 24.70
C GLU A 230 -2.08 -15.47 23.59
N ASN A 231 -2.20 -15.83 22.29
CA ASN A 231 -1.74 -14.95 21.21
C ASN A 231 -2.83 -14.64 20.18
N GLN A 232 -3.45 -13.45 20.26
CA GLN A 232 -4.42 -12.92 19.28
C GLN A 232 -3.86 -12.87 17.84
N THR A 233 -2.54 -12.78 17.68
CA THR A 233 -1.86 -12.93 16.38
C THR A 233 -2.02 -14.32 15.80
N GLY A 234 -2.00 -15.36 16.63
CA GLY A 234 -2.22 -16.75 16.23
C GLY A 234 -3.63 -17.00 15.72
N ASP A 235 -4.64 -16.37 16.33
CA ASP A 235 -6.03 -16.47 15.85
C ASP A 235 -6.19 -15.81 14.47
N LEU A 236 -5.62 -14.61 14.28
CA LEU A 236 -5.65 -13.95 12.97
C LEU A 236 -4.91 -14.77 11.89
N ASP A 237 -3.77 -15.36 12.25
CA ASP A 237 -3.01 -16.24 11.36
C ASP A 237 -3.78 -17.52 11.01
N TYR A 238 -4.52 -18.09 11.98
CA TYR A 238 -5.45 -19.18 11.74
C TYR A 238 -6.56 -18.77 10.76
N LEU A 239 -7.19 -17.61 10.95
CA LEU A 239 -8.21 -17.10 10.03
C LEU A 239 -7.67 -16.96 8.61
N TYR A 240 -6.47 -16.40 8.44
CA TYR A 240 -5.83 -16.32 7.12
C TYR A 240 -5.51 -17.70 6.54
N SER A 241 -5.08 -18.65 7.36
CA SER A 241 -4.82 -20.02 6.93
C SER A 241 -6.10 -20.67 6.43
N THR A 242 -7.21 -20.55 7.16
CA THR A 242 -8.55 -21.05 6.77
C THR A 242 -9.01 -20.41 5.46
N VAL A 243 -8.88 -19.09 5.32
CA VAL A 243 -9.22 -18.38 4.08
C VAL A 243 -8.44 -18.95 2.89
N ILE A 244 -7.12 -19.15 3.05
CA ILE A 244 -6.25 -19.67 2.00
C ILE A 244 -6.57 -21.13 1.70
N GLU A 245 -6.78 -21.97 2.71
CA GLU A 245 -7.14 -23.37 2.55
C GLU A 245 -8.40 -23.53 1.71
N VAL A 246 -9.45 -22.76 2.02
CA VAL A 246 -10.70 -22.83 1.28
C VAL A 246 -10.59 -22.19 -0.11
N ALA A 247 -9.80 -21.13 -0.27
CA ALA A 247 -9.65 -20.43 -1.55
C ALA A 247 -8.71 -21.13 -2.54
N ILE A 248 -7.59 -21.65 -2.03
CA ILE A 248 -6.48 -22.18 -2.81
C ILE A 248 -6.50 -23.71 -2.85
N ALA A 249 -6.88 -24.37 -1.75
CA ALA A 249 -6.67 -25.79 -1.54
C ALA A 249 -7.94 -26.68 -1.58
N ARG A 250 -9.14 -26.15 -1.91
CA ARG A 250 -10.44 -26.90 -2.01
C ARG A 250 -10.24 -28.41 -2.21
N ASP A 251 -10.68 -29.22 -1.24
CA ASP A 251 -10.34 -30.64 -1.04
C ASP A 251 -9.01 -31.07 -1.70
N PRO A 252 -7.92 -31.25 -0.92
CA PRO A 252 -6.63 -31.72 -1.44
C PRO A 252 -6.69 -33.01 -2.29
N ARG A 253 -7.82 -33.73 -2.27
CA ARG A 253 -8.09 -34.91 -3.11
C ARG A 253 -8.62 -34.58 -4.52
N GLU A 254 -9.07 -33.35 -4.78
CA GLU A 254 -9.69 -32.90 -6.05
C GLU A 254 -8.82 -31.93 -6.87
N LEU A 255 -8.01 -31.10 -6.23
CA LEU A 255 -7.06 -30.22 -6.93
C LEU A 255 -5.82 -30.98 -7.37
N SER A 256 -5.44 -30.82 -8.64
CA SER A 256 -4.10 -31.27 -9.07
C SER A 256 -3.02 -30.46 -8.37
N SER A 257 -1.88 -31.08 -8.07
CA SER A 257 -0.72 -30.38 -7.48
C SER A 257 -0.33 -29.13 -8.29
N LYS A 258 -0.52 -29.19 -9.61
CA LYS A 258 -0.29 -28.08 -10.53
C LYS A 258 -1.22 -26.89 -10.29
N GLU A 259 -2.52 -27.11 -10.14
CA GLU A 259 -3.48 -26.02 -9.91
C GLU A 259 -3.24 -25.31 -8.58
N PHE A 260 -2.92 -26.08 -7.55
CA PHE A 260 -2.53 -25.55 -6.25
C PHE A 260 -1.29 -24.62 -6.36
N GLU A 261 -0.24 -25.10 -7.04
CA GLU A 261 0.96 -24.29 -7.29
C GLU A 261 0.68 -23.03 -8.12
N GLU A 262 -0.20 -23.11 -9.13
CA GLU A 262 -0.59 -21.94 -9.94
C GLU A 262 -1.29 -20.89 -9.10
N ARG A 263 -2.24 -21.30 -8.25
CA ARG A 263 -2.98 -20.39 -7.35
C ARG A 263 -2.06 -19.75 -6.31
N LEU A 264 -1.13 -20.51 -5.74
CA LEU A 264 -0.12 -19.97 -4.84
C LEU A 264 0.78 -18.95 -5.55
N LYS A 265 1.26 -19.25 -6.76
CA LYS A 265 2.06 -18.30 -7.55
C LYS A 265 1.29 -17.01 -7.85
N ILE A 266 -0.01 -17.10 -8.11
CA ILE A 266 -0.89 -15.91 -8.27
C ILE A 266 -0.92 -15.09 -6.98
N LEU A 267 -1.22 -15.72 -5.84
CA LEU A 267 -1.26 -15.04 -4.54
C LEU A 267 0.09 -14.39 -4.21
N HIS A 268 1.19 -15.13 -4.35
CA HIS A 268 2.54 -14.62 -4.11
C HIS A 268 2.87 -13.45 -5.03
N THR A 269 2.45 -13.49 -6.30
CA THR A 269 2.62 -12.36 -7.23
C THR A 269 1.86 -11.13 -6.77
N ILE A 270 0.59 -11.27 -6.37
CA ILE A 270 -0.24 -10.14 -5.85
C ILE A 270 0.45 -9.45 -4.66
N VAL A 271 1.14 -10.22 -3.82
CA VAL A 271 1.83 -9.71 -2.63
C VAL A 271 3.18 -9.05 -2.95
N ILE A 272 3.88 -9.51 -4.00
CA ILE A 272 5.27 -9.12 -4.31
C ILE A 272 5.37 -8.01 -5.36
N VAL A 273 4.34 -7.80 -6.17
CA VAL A 273 4.37 -6.76 -7.22
C VAL A 273 4.69 -5.38 -6.64
N GLY A 274 5.57 -4.63 -7.30
CA GLY A 274 6.01 -3.32 -6.81
C GLY A 274 4.91 -2.25 -6.73
N ARG A 275 3.79 -2.47 -7.43
CA ARG A 275 2.51 -1.75 -7.34
C ARG A 275 1.36 -2.73 -7.61
N PRO A 276 0.12 -2.43 -7.17
CA PRO A 276 -1.10 -3.10 -7.60
C PRO A 276 -1.19 -3.21 -9.12
N VAL A 277 -1.59 -4.38 -9.60
CA VAL A 277 -1.75 -4.69 -11.02
C VAL A 277 -3.09 -5.39 -11.25
N SER A 278 -3.57 -5.40 -12.49
CA SER A 278 -4.81 -6.07 -12.87
C SER A 278 -4.63 -7.59 -13.04
N CYS A 279 -5.74 -8.33 -13.11
CA CYS A 279 -5.72 -9.77 -13.41
C CYS A 279 -5.02 -10.08 -14.75
N SER A 280 -5.14 -9.20 -15.76
CA SER A 280 -4.53 -9.40 -17.07
C SER A 280 -3.02 -9.29 -17.03
N VAL A 281 -2.47 -8.36 -16.24
CA VAL A 281 -1.02 -8.23 -16.04
C VAL A 281 -0.45 -9.45 -15.34
N ILE A 282 -1.09 -9.93 -14.25
CA ILE A 282 -0.66 -11.15 -13.55
C ILE A 282 -0.72 -12.37 -14.47
N SER A 283 -1.82 -12.50 -15.23
CA SER A 283 -1.99 -13.57 -16.22
C SER A 283 -0.85 -13.59 -17.22
N SER A 284 -0.47 -12.42 -17.74
CA SER A 284 0.60 -12.26 -18.73
C SER A 284 1.99 -12.53 -18.12
N LEU A 285 2.28 -11.98 -16.94
CA LEU A 285 3.56 -12.20 -16.24
C LEU A 285 3.78 -13.68 -15.90
N LEU A 286 2.73 -14.38 -15.44
CA LEU A 286 2.83 -15.78 -15.05
C LEU A 286 2.66 -16.77 -16.22
N GLY A 287 2.17 -16.30 -17.38
CA GLY A 287 1.82 -17.17 -18.51
C GLY A 287 0.63 -18.08 -18.21
N LEU A 288 -0.31 -17.61 -17.39
CA LEU A 288 -1.51 -18.35 -16.97
C LEU A 288 -2.75 -17.83 -17.71
N LYS A 289 -3.81 -18.65 -17.77
CA LYS A 289 -5.09 -18.19 -18.31
C LYS A 289 -5.69 -17.12 -17.38
N ILE A 290 -6.20 -16.03 -17.93
CA ILE A 290 -6.81 -14.94 -17.15
C ILE A 290 -7.91 -15.44 -16.20
N ARG A 291 -8.72 -16.41 -16.64
CA ARG A 291 -9.78 -17.04 -15.83
C ARG A 291 -9.25 -17.73 -14.56
N ASN A 292 -8.02 -18.24 -14.59
CA ASN A 292 -7.40 -18.86 -13.41
C ASN A 292 -7.03 -17.76 -12.39
N VAL A 293 -6.55 -16.61 -12.87
CA VAL A 293 -6.23 -15.44 -12.03
C VAL A 293 -7.50 -14.84 -11.44
N GLU A 294 -8.49 -14.54 -12.28
CA GLU A 294 -9.79 -14.02 -11.85
C GLU A 294 -10.45 -14.95 -10.84
N GLY A 295 -10.49 -16.26 -11.13
CA GLY A 295 -10.99 -17.26 -10.21
C GLY A 295 -10.25 -17.22 -8.88
N THR A 296 -8.92 -17.18 -8.87
CA THR A 296 -8.13 -17.13 -7.63
C THR A 296 -8.43 -15.87 -6.81
N VAL A 297 -8.51 -14.70 -7.47
CA VAL A 297 -8.85 -13.42 -6.82
C VAL A 297 -10.27 -13.46 -6.26
N THR A 298 -11.24 -14.00 -6.99
CA THR A 298 -12.62 -14.19 -6.53
C THR A 298 -12.68 -15.08 -5.28
N HIS A 299 -11.91 -16.16 -5.23
CA HIS A 299 -11.88 -17.03 -4.06
C HIS A 299 -11.24 -16.36 -2.83
N LEU A 300 -10.36 -15.37 -3.03
CA LEU A 300 -9.67 -14.63 -1.98
C LEU A 300 -10.32 -13.28 -1.64
N GLN A 301 -11.58 -13.04 -2.01
CA GLN A 301 -12.30 -11.78 -1.77
C GLN A 301 -12.48 -11.38 -0.30
N SER A 302 -12.16 -12.26 0.67
CA SER A 302 -12.13 -11.89 2.09
C SER A 302 -10.88 -11.06 2.45
N VAL A 303 -9.81 -11.20 1.69
CA VAL A 303 -8.49 -10.57 1.93
C VAL A 303 -8.00 -9.70 0.76
N LEU A 304 -8.58 -9.88 -0.43
CA LEU A 304 -8.33 -9.11 -1.64
C LEU A 304 -9.58 -8.37 -2.11
N TYR A 305 -9.39 -7.27 -2.84
CA TYR A 305 -10.43 -6.61 -3.61
C TYR A 305 -9.89 -6.06 -4.93
N ILE A 306 -10.79 -5.74 -5.86
CA ILE A 306 -10.46 -5.07 -7.11
C ILE A 306 -10.98 -3.64 -7.01
N GLY A 307 -10.12 -2.65 -7.29
CA GLY A 307 -10.51 -1.25 -7.27
C GLY A 307 -11.56 -0.95 -8.35
N ASP A 308 -12.63 -0.25 -8.00
CA ASP A 308 -13.73 0.02 -8.93
C ASP A 308 -13.29 0.88 -10.12
N ASN A 309 -12.38 1.83 -9.88
CA ASN A 309 -11.96 2.81 -10.87
C ASN A 309 -10.80 2.31 -11.74
N ASP A 310 -9.81 1.67 -11.15
CA ASP A 310 -8.55 1.29 -11.81
C ASP A 310 -8.47 -0.19 -12.19
N LYS A 311 -9.39 -1.02 -11.68
CA LYS A 311 -9.43 -2.48 -11.86
C LYS A 311 -8.14 -3.19 -11.41
N LEU A 312 -7.39 -2.59 -10.48
CA LEU A 312 -6.19 -3.18 -9.90
C LEU A 312 -6.54 -4.03 -8.67
N ILE A 313 -5.71 -5.04 -8.39
CA ILE A 313 -5.89 -5.95 -7.25
C ILE A 313 -5.17 -5.38 -6.04
N TYR A 314 -5.90 -5.27 -4.93
CA TYR A 314 -5.41 -4.74 -3.66
C TYR A 314 -5.61 -5.77 -2.54
N THR A 315 -4.70 -5.76 -1.56
CA THR A 315 -4.93 -6.41 -0.28
C THR A 315 -5.65 -5.45 0.66
N PHE A 316 -6.59 -5.97 1.46
CA PHE A 316 -7.37 -5.13 2.38
C PHE A 316 -6.58 -4.58 3.55
N HIS A 317 -5.57 -5.30 4.02
CA HIS A 317 -4.82 -4.87 5.18
C HIS A 317 -3.42 -5.45 5.21
N ALA A 318 -2.52 -4.68 5.84
CA ALA A 318 -1.12 -5.01 5.78
C ALA A 318 -0.75 -6.34 6.46
N SER A 319 -1.49 -6.74 7.49
CA SER A 319 -1.25 -7.98 8.24
C SER A 319 -1.36 -9.25 7.40
N PHE A 320 -2.13 -9.25 6.30
CA PHE A 320 -2.27 -10.42 5.43
C PHE A 320 -0.99 -10.70 4.63
N VAL A 321 -0.41 -9.67 4.02
CA VAL A 321 0.91 -9.79 3.38
C VAL A 321 1.97 -10.13 4.42
N ASP A 322 1.94 -9.52 5.62
CA ASP A 322 2.90 -9.83 6.69
C ASP A 322 2.83 -11.32 7.07
N TYR A 323 1.62 -11.89 7.07
CA TYR A 323 1.40 -13.32 7.26
C TYR A 323 2.04 -14.12 6.12
N ILE A 324 1.71 -13.82 4.85
CA ILE A 324 2.23 -14.53 3.67
C ILE A 324 3.75 -14.49 3.57
N LEU A 325 4.39 -13.38 3.94
CA LEU A 325 5.84 -13.21 3.85
C LEU A 325 6.60 -13.77 5.07
N THR A 326 5.90 -14.22 6.11
CA THR A 326 6.53 -14.70 7.36
C THR A 326 6.32 -16.20 7.54
N GLN A 327 7.39 -16.98 7.39
CA GLN A 327 7.33 -18.44 7.50
C GLN A 327 6.80 -18.95 8.84
N SER A 328 7.12 -18.29 9.96
CA SER A 328 6.61 -18.69 11.28
C SER A 328 5.09 -18.47 11.44
N ARG A 329 4.47 -17.69 10.55
CA ARG A 329 3.03 -17.39 10.55
C ARG A 329 2.29 -18.23 9.51
N ALA A 330 2.73 -18.20 8.25
CA ALA A 330 2.09 -18.93 7.15
C ALA A 330 2.48 -20.42 7.03
N GLY A 331 3.44 -20.88 7.83
CA GLY A 331 3.98 -22.24 7.73
C GLY A 331 4.77 -22.45 6.43
N SER A 332 5.21 -23.68 6.17
CA SER A 332 6.02 -24.00 4.98
C SER A 332 5.21 -24.11 3.68
N VAL A 333 3.90 -24.27 3.79
CA VAL A 333 3.01 -24.55 2.64
C VAL A 333 2.60 -23.27 1.92
N TYR A 334 2.20 -22.23 2.67
CA TYR A 334 1.62 -21.02 2.08
C TYR A 334 2.60 -19.84 2.00
N VAL A 335 3.72 -19.91 2.72
CA VAL A 335 4.71 -18.82 2.76
C VAL A 335 5.24 -18.47 1.37
N CYS A 336 5.25 -17.18 1.05
CA CYS A 336 5.98 -16.65 -0.08
C CYS A 336 7.44 -16.47 0.32
N LYS A 337 8.36 -16.98 -0.50
CA LYS A 337 9.79 -16.69 -0.38
C LYS A 337 10.12 -15.50 -1.27
N PRO A 338 10.35 -14.30 -0.72
CA PRO A 338 10.45 -13.08 -1.52
C PRO A 338 11.61 -13.14 -2.52
N LEU A 339 12.79 -13.58 -2.09
CA LEU A 339 13.98 -13.68 -2.95
C LEU A 339 13.71 -14.52 -4.22
N GLU A 340 13.10 -15.69 -4.06
CA GLU A 340 12.77 -16.59 -5.18
C GLU A 340 11.72 -15.96 -6.11
N HIS A 341 10.68 -15.32 -5.53
CA HIS A 341 9.61 -14.68 -6.31
C HIS A 341 10.06 -13.39 -7.02
N HIS A 342 10.87 -12.54 -6.40
CA HIS A 342 11.47 -11.39 -7.06
C HIS A 342 12.40 -11.82 -8.20
N THR A 343 13.15 -12.93 -8.03
CA THR A 343 13.95 -13.51 -9.12
C THR A 343 13.07 -13.96 -10.29
N MET A 344 11.97 -14.65 -10.00
CA MET A 344 11.01 -15.05 -11.03
C MET A 344 10.43 -13.83 -11.76
N LEU A 345 9.93 -12.82 -11.02
CA LEU A 345 9.31 -11.64 -11.61
C LEU A 345 10.32 -10.77 -12.37
N SER A 346 11.56 -10.68 -11.92
CA SER A 346 12.64 -10.02 -12.65
C SER A 346 12.82 -10.65 -14.04
N LYS A 347 12.91 -11.99 -14.11
CA LYS A 347 12.96 -12.72 -15.38
C LYS A 347 11.73 -12.49 -16.24
N ARG A 348 10.53 -12.45 -15.65
CA ARG A 348 9.28 -12.15 -16.39
C ARG A 348 9.26 -10.73 -16.94
N CYS A 349 9.79 -9.75 -16.20
CA CYS A 349 9.94 -8.38 -16.68
C CYS A 349 10.89 -8.35 -17.88
N PHE A 350 12.09 -8.93 -17.79
CA PHE A 350 13.04 -8.95 -18.91
C PHE A 350 12.51 -9.71 -20.14
N ASN A 351 11.78 -10.81 -19.94
CA ASN A 351 11.09 -11.50 -21.03
C ASN A 351 10.05 -10.59 -21.71
N THR A 352 9.30 -9.80 -20.94
CA THR A 352 8.34 -8.83 -21.48
C THR A 352 9.05 -7.73 -22.26
N LEU A 353 10.19 -7.24 -21.77
CA LEU A 353 11.01 -6.20 -22.41
C LEU A 353 11.64 -6.65 -23.76
N THR A 354 11.60 -7.94 -24.10
CA THR A 354 12.04 -8.41 -25.41
C THR A 354 11.21 -7.85 -26.57
N GLN A 355 9.96 -7.46 -26.28
CA GLN A 355 8.99 -6.85 -27.20
C GLN A 355 9.37 -5.43 -27.61
N LEU A 356 10.23 -4.75 -26.84
CA LEU A 356 10.69 -3.40 -27.15
C LEU A 356 11.42 -3.37 -28.50
N LYS A 357 11.05 -2.36 -29.30
CA LYS A 357 11.60 -2.11 -30.64
C LYS A 357 11.59 -0.61 -30.90
N PHE A 358 12.46 -0.18 -31.81
CA PHE A 358 12.48 1.21 -32.29
C PHE A 358 11.09 1.62 -32.76
N ASN A 359 10.64 2.80 -32.34
CA ASN A 359 9.35 3.38 -32.70
C ASN A 359 8.18 2.43 -32.34
N ILE A 360 8.14 1.98 -31.08
CA ILE A 360 7.17 0.95 -30.62
C ILE A 360 5.72 1.39 -30.82
N CYS A 361 5.45 2.69 -30.73
CA CYS A 361 4.13 3.29 -30.93
C CYS A 361 3.85 3.72 -32.39
N GLY A 362 4.78 3.47 -33.33
CA GLY A 362 4.60 3.82 -34.73
C GLY A 362 4.31 5.31 -34.95
N LEU A 363 5.06 6.18 -34.28
CA LEU A 363 4.96 7.62 -34.44
C LEU A 363 5.34 8.01 -35.88
N PRO A 364 4.59 8.95 -36.49
CA PRO A 364 4.75 9.28 -37.91
C PRO A 364 6.03 10.09 -38.20
N SER A 365 6.57 10.79 -37.21
CA SER A 365 7.71 11.67 -37.36
C SER A 365 8.41 11.92 -36.03
N SER A 366 9.73 12.13 -36.08
CA SER A 366 10.54 12.60 -34.94
C SER A 366 10.67 14.13 -34.91
N PHE A 367 10.00 14.86 -35.81
CA PHE A 367 10.03 16.33 -35.85
C PHE A 367 8.98 16.99 -34.94
N TRP A 368 8.00 16.23 -34.47
CA TRP A 368 6.96 16.71 -33.57
C TRP A 368 7.30 16.26 -32.15
N ALA A 369 6.95 17.07 -31.15
CA ALA A 369 6.97 16.56 -29.79
C ALA A 369 5.91 15.46 -29.67
N ASP A 370 6.19 14.40 -28.92
CA ASP A 370 5.29 13.23 -28.82
C ASP A 370 3.87 13.63 -28.39
N LYS A 371 3.76 14.61 -27.48
CA LYS A 371 2.49 15.18 -27.01
C LYS A 371 1.66 15.86 -28.11
N ASP A 372 2.31 16.31 -29.18
CA ASP A 372 1.67 17.01 -30.30
C ASP A 372 1.28 16.04 -31.43
N VAL A 373 1.58 14.74 -31.29
CA VAL A 373 1.19 13.72 -32.27
C VAL A 373 -0.33 13.47 -32.18
N PRO A 374 -1.09 13.65 -33.28
CA PRO A 374 -2.52 13.34 -33.32
C PRO A 374 -2.78 11.87 -33.00
N GLY A 375 -3.75 11.61 -32.12
CA GLY A 375 -4.10 10.25 -31.71
C GLY A 375 -3.02 9.55 -30.86
N ILE A 376 -2.12 10.30 -30.21
CA ILE A 376 -1.04 9.73 -29.38
C ILE A 376 -1.59 8.72 -28.35
N GLN A 377 -2.74 9.00 -27.73
CA GLN A 377 -3.33 8.11 -26.72
C GLN A 377 -3.67 6.71 -27.25
N GLU A 378 -4.17 6.60 -28.49
CA GLU A 378 -4.42 5.31 -29.12
C GLU A 378 -3.10 4.59 -29.44
N LYS A 379 -2.09 5.34 -29.90
CA LYS A 379 -0.76 4.79 -30.20
C LYS A 379 -0.03 4.28 -28.96
N LEU A 380 -0.26 4.89 -27.80
CA LEU A 380 0.31 4.45 -26.52
C LEU A 380 -0.21 3.08 -26.08
N GLN A 381 -1.34 2.59 -26.63
CA GLN A 381 -1.84 1.24 -26.37
C GLN A 381 -0.91 0.13 -26.91
N ASN A 382 0.05 0.46 -27.79
CA ASN A 382 1.11 -0.48 -28.19
C ASN A 382 2.07 -0.82 -27.03
N ILE A 383 2.05 -0.04 -25.96
CA ILE A 383 2.70 -0.32 -24.69
C ILE A 383 1.61 -0.74 -23.72
N ASP A 384 1.24 -2.03 -23.77
CA ASP A 384 0.23 -2.59 -22.88
C ASP A 384 0.64 -2.53 -21.40
N ASP A 385 -0.31 -2.77 -20.49
CA ASP A 385 -0.07 -2.66 -19.05
C ASP A 385 1.02 -3.63 -18.55
N THR A 386 1.22 -4.77 -19.22
CA THR A 386 2.26 -5.74 -18.84
C THR A 386 3.63 -5.22 -19.24
N LEU A 387 3.78 -4.66 -20.44
CA LEU A 387 5.00 -4.02 -20.89
C LEU A 387 5.30 -2.75 -20.08
N ARG A 388 4.29 -1.95 -19.76
CA ARG A 388 4.41 -0.78 -18.88
C ARG A 388 4.89 -1.17 -17.49
N TYR A 389 4.34 -2.24 -16.92
CA TYR A 389 4.82 -2.81 -15.67
C TYR A 389 6.28 -3.28 -15.78
N GLY A 390 6.60 -4.05 -16.83
CA GLY A 390 7.95 -4.52 -17.11
C GLY A 390 8.95 -3.38 -17.26
N CYS A 391 8.56 -2.25 -17.86
CA CYS A 391 9.40 -1.07 -18.02
C CYS A 391 9.68 -0.36 -16.69
N ASN A 392 8.68 -0.24 -15.81
CA ASN A 392 8.79 0.53 -14.58
C ASN A 392 9.33 -0.28 -13.38
N TYR A 393 9.12 -1.60 -13.34
CA TYR A 393 9.36 -2.42 -12.15
C TYR A 393 10.43 -3.51 -12.30
N TRP A 394 11.09 -3.64 -13.46
CA TRP A 394 12.20 -4.59 -13.59
C TRP A 394 13.31 -4.32 -12.55
N GLY A 395 13.67 -3.05 -12.34
CA GLY A 395 14.72 -2.67 -11.39
C GLY A 395 14.32 -2.93 -9.93
N TYR A 396 13.04 -2.71 -9.60
CA TYR A 396 12.47 -3.04 -8.29
C TYR A 396 12.63 -4.52 -7.97
N HIS A 397 12.26 -5.42 -8.89
CA HIS A 397 12.41 -6.85 -8.68
C HIS A 397 13.88 -7.29 -8.69
N LEU A 398 14.68 -6.73 -9.60
CA LEU A 398 16.09 -7.09 -9.75
C LEU A 398 16.88 -6.80 -8.47
N ALA A 399 16.69 -5.63 -7.85
CA ALA A 399 17.36 -5.24 -6.61
C ALA A 399 17.06 -6.15 -5.40
N GLN A 400 16.04 -7.02 -5.51
CA GLN A 400 15.58 -7.95 -4.47
C GLN A 400 15.69 -9.40 -4.91
N SER A 401 16.31 -9.65 -6.07
CA SER A 401 16.46 -10.98 -6.66
C SER A 401 17.82 -11.60 -6.34
N ASN A 402 17.91 -12.92 -6.53
CA ASN A 402 19.18 -13.60 -6.59
C ASN A 402 19.65 -13.65 -8.05
N MET A 403 20.80 -13.05 -8.35
CA MET A 403 21.35 -13.04 -9.69
C MET A 403 21.82 -14.46 -10.08
N ASP A 404 21.07 -15.12 -10.96
CA ASP A 404 21.47 -16.38 -11.57
C ASP A 404 21.89 -16.20 -13.04
N ALA A 405 22.47 -17.25 -13.64
CA ALA A 405 23.04 -17.18 -14.99
C ALA A 405 22.00 -16.83 -16.08
N GLU A 406 20.73 -17.21 -15.88
CA GLU A 406 19.66 -16.87 -16.82
C GLU A 406 19.33 -15.38 -16.71
N LEU A 407 19.17 -14.87 -15.49
CA LEU A 407 18.86 -13.48 -15.25
C LEU A 407 20.01 -12.55 -15.69
N ASP A 408 21.26 -12.91 -15.40
CA ASP A 408 22.45 -12.18 -15.88
C ASP A 408 22.48 -12.08 -17.42
N SER A 409 22.19 -13.19 -18.11
CA SER A 409 22.10 -13.22 -19.57
C SER A 409 20.98 -12.32 -20.10
N GLN A 410 19.82 -12.31 -19.43
CA GLN A 410 18.68 -11.45 -19.78
C GLN A 410 19.00 -9.96 -19.58
N VAL A 411 19.58 -9.59 -18.43
CA VAL A 411 20.04 -8.22 -18.13
C VAL A 411 21.07 -7.76 -19.16
N THR A 412 22.08 -8.58 -19.43
CA THR A 412 23.12 -8.30 -20.42
C THR A 412 22.52 -8.09 -21.82
N THR A 413 21.55 -8.91 -22.20
CA THR A 413 20.87 -8.79 -23.49
C THR A 413 20.04 -7.51 -23.57
N PHE A 414 19.33 -7.18 -22.50
CA PHE A 414 18.56 -5.94 -22.39
C PHE A 414 19.47 -4.71 -22.54
N LEU A 415 20.55 -4.63 -21.77
CA LEU A 415 21.49 -3.51 -21.82
C LEU A 415 22.10 -3.32 -23.21
N LYS A 416 22.44 -4.43 -23.88
CA LYS A 416 23.06 -4.38 -25.22
C LYS A 416 22.09 -4.10 -26.36
N LYS A 417 20.82 -4.55 -26.27
CA LYS A 417 19.90 -4.60 -27.42
C LYS A 417 18.59 -3.85 -27.23
N ARG A 418 18.22 -3.49 -26.00
CA ARG A 418 16.89 -2.97 -25.66
C ARG A 418 16.93 -1.67 -24.85
N LEU A 419 18.05 -1.32 -24.21
CA LEU A 419 18.15 -0.13 -23.37
C LEU A 419 17.64 1.15 -24.02
N MET A 420 18.05 1.44 -25.27
CA MET A 420 17.59 2.64 -25.98
C MET A 420 16.09 2.62 -26.27
N PHE A 421 15.53 1.45 -26.61
CA PHE A 421 14.09 1.30 -26.85
C PHE A 421 13.29 1.36 -25.56
N TRP A 422 13.90 0.97 -24.44
CA TRP A 422 13.31 1.15 -23.13
C TRP A 422 13.26 2.62 -22.75
N ILE A 423 14.33 3.39 -22.95
CA ILE A 423 14.31 4.85 -22.73
C ILE A 423 13.23 5.52 -23.59
N GLU A 424 13.10 5.11 -24.86
CA GLU A 424 12.00 5.56 -25.74
C GLU A 424 10.62 5.25 -25.13
N ALA A 425 10.40 4.01 -24.70
CA ALA A 425 9.15 3.61 -24.07
C ALA A 425 8.88 4.38 -22.77
N MET A 426 9.87 4.57 -21.90
CA MET A 426 9.74 5.33 -20.65
C MET A 426 9.36 6.78 -20.90
N ASN A 427 9.95 7.42 -21.92
CA ASN A 427 9.54 8.76 -22.37
C ASN A 427 8.07 8.78 -22.82
N LEU A 428 7.64 7.82 -23.64
CA LEU A 428 6.26 7.72 -24.12
C LEU A 428 5.25 7.40 -23.01
N ILE A 429 5.67 6.65 -21.98
CA ILE A 429 4.90 6.35 -20.77
C ILE A 429 4.73 7.60 -19.89
N GLY A 430 5.60 8.61 -20.05
CA GLY A 430 5.64 9.83 -19.24
C GLY A 430 6.52 9.71 -17.99
N ASP A 431 7.47 8.77 -17.98
CA ASP A 431 8.20 8.33 -16.79
C ASP A 431 9.73 8.39 -16.98
N LEU A 432 10.18 9.33 -17.83
CA LEU A 432 11.59 9.47 -18.21
C LEU A 432 12.51 9.80 -17.01
N GLU A 433 12.00 10.56 -16.05
CA GLU A 433 12.76 11.01 -14.87
C GLU A 433 13.21 9.82 -14.00
N ASN A 434 12.37 8.77 -13.92
CA ASN A 434 12.63 7.56 -13.15
C ASN A 434 13.60 6.59 -13.83
N CYS A 435 13.97 6.81 -15.10
CA CYS A 435 14.93 5.94 -15.80
C CYS A 435 16.27 5.85 -15.05
N SER A 436 16.74 6.98 -14.51
CA SER A 436 18.01 7.04 -13.80
C SER A 436 18.00 6.16 -12.55
N GLU A 437 16.96 6.27 -11.72
CA GLU A 437 16.78 5.47 -10.51
C GLU A 437 16.66 3.98 -10.82
N ILE A 438 15.88 3.62 -11.84
CA ILE A 438 15.70 2.22 -12.25
C ILE A 438 17.03 1.64 -12.74
N ILE A 439 17.84 2.37 -13.52
CA ILE A 439 19.17 1.90 -13.93
C ILE A 439 20.08 1.69 -12.73
N LEU A 440 20.07 2.59 -11.74
CA LEU A 440 20.89 2.48 -10.53
C LEU A 440 20.56 1.22 -9.71
N SER A 441 19.41 0.58 -9.94
CA SER A 441 19.12 -0.72 -9.32
C SER A 441 20.12 -1.81 -9.71
N LEU A 442 20.83 -1.67 -10.84
CA LEU A 442 21.89 -2.59 -11.28
C LEU A 442 23.11 -2.58 -10.35
N GLU A 443 23.33 -1.52 -9.58
CA GLU A 443 24.43 -1.44 -8.61
C GLU A 443 24.17 -2.28 -7.35
N LYS A 444 22.93 -2.75 -7.16
CA LYS A 444 22.49 -3.50 -5.98
C LYS A 444 22.62 -5.02 -6.13
N VAL A 445 23.10 -5.51 -7.27
CA VAL A 445 23.03 -6.95 -7.66
C VAL A 445 24.38 -7.51 -8.08
#